data_AF-H9MCV5-F1
#
_entry.id   AF-H9MCV5-F1
#
_cell.length_a   1.000
_cell.length_b   1.000
_cell.length_c   1.000
_cell.angle_alpha   90.00
_cell.angle_beta   90.00
_cell.angle_gamma   90.00
#
_symmetry.space_group_name_H-M   'P 1'
#
loop_
_entity.id
_entity.type
_entity.pdbx_description
1 polymer ?
#
loop_
_entity_poly.entity_id
_entity_poly.type
_entity_poly.pdbx_seq_one_letter_code
_entity_poly.pdbx_strand_id
1 'polypeptide(L)'
;QSYKVSDSFPFKWINKKWREGFYVTSMASAGSRWGVVMSRNAGFTDQVVELDFLYPSEGIHRRWDHGYRITATAATWDQAAFVLSVPRRKPTD
;
A
#
# COMPACT_ATOMS: atom_id res chain seq x y z
N GLN A 1 -8.43 -7.09 12.35
CA GLN A 1 -7.45 -6.19 11.70
C GLN A 1 -6.07 -6.45 12.30
N SER A 2 -4.98 -5.99 11.67
CA SER A 2 -3.62 -6.09 12.20
C SER A 2 -2.86 -4.82 11.83
N TYR A 3 -2.04 -4.28 12.73
CA TYR A 3 -1.28 -3.07 12.47
C TYR A 3 0.19 -3.25 12.84
N LYS A 4 1.04 -2.39 12.28
CA LYS A 4 2.45 -2.29 12.65
C LYS A 4 2.91 -0.84 12.62
N VAL A 5 3.68 -0.48 13.66
CA VAL A 5 4.48 0.76 13.70
C VAL A 5 5.95 0.37 13.56
N SER A 6 6.70 1.11 12.76
CA SER A 6 8.10 0.80 12.45
C SER A 6 8.86 2.06 12.08
N ASP A 7 10.11 2.21 12.51
CA ASP A 7 10.99 3.34 12.10
C ASP A 7 11.50 3.21 10.65
N SER A 8 11.13 2.14 9.95
CA SER A 8 11.41 1.91 8.52
C SER A 8 10.21 1.24 7.84
N PHE A 9 10.06 1.42 6.53
CA PHE A 9 8.92 0.87 5.80
C PHE A 9 8.82 -0.66 5.97
N PRO A 10 7.73 -1.21 6.54
CA PRO A 10 7.69 -2.59 7.01
C PRO A 10 7.36 -3.62 5.90
N PHE A 11 8.04 -3.56 4.74
CA PHE A 11 7.75 -4.39 3.56
C PHE A 11 7.72 -5.90 3.87
N LYS A 12 8.71 -6.43 4.61
CA LYS A 12 8.75 -7.85 4.99
C LYS A 12 7.50 -8.30 5.76
N TRP A 13 6.98 -7.43 6.63
CA TRP A 13 5.77 -7.73 7.40
C TRP A 13 4.52 -7.66 6.53
N ILE A 14 4.41 -6.64 5.67
CA ILE A 14 3.31 -6.51 4.69
C ILE A 14 3.26 -7.76 3.79
N ASN A 15 4.40 -8.19 3.24
CA ASN A 15 4.47 -9.37 2.37
C ASN A 15 4.11 -10.68 3.10
N LYS A 16 4.41 -10.79 4.41
CA LYS A 16 3.90 -11.89 5.22
C LYS A 16 2.38 -11.81 5.36
N LYS A 17 1.83 -10.62 5.62
CA LYS A 17 0.40 -10.40 5.82
C LYS A 17 -0.44 -10.57 4.55
N TRP A 18 0.07 -10.20 3.38
CA TRP A 18 -0.57 -10.53 2.10
C TRP A 18 -0.79 -12.03 1.93
N ARG A 19 0.21 -12.87 2.24
CA ARG A 19 0.08 -14.34 2.22
C ARG A 19 -0.92 -14.89 3.25
N GLU A 20 -1.23 -14.12 4.30
CA GLU A 20 -2.25 -14.45 5.30
C GLU A 20 -3.64 -13.90 4.94
N GLY A 21 -3.82 -13.34 3.73
CA GLY A 21 -5.07 -12.77 3.22
C GLY A 21 -5.42 -11.37 3.75
N PHE A 22 -4.47 -10.68 4.35
CA PHE A 22 -4.63 -9.29 4.77
C PHE A 22 -4.19 -8.34 3.66
N TYR A 23 -4.86 -7.19 3.55
CA TYR A 23 -4.49 -6.10 2.66
C TYR A 23 -4.34 -4.82 3.44
N VAL A 24 -3.43 -3.94 3.02
CA VAL A 24 -3.31 -2.58 3.56
C VAL A 24 -4.59 -1.83 3.28
N THR A 25 -5.17 -1.25 4.34
CA THR A 25 -6.39 -0.44 4.27
C THR A 25 -6.15 1.00 4.71
N SER A 26 -5.05 1.27 5.41
CA SER A 26 -4.65 2.63 5.77
C SER A 26 -3.15 2.68 6.08
N MET A 27 -2.55 3.83 5.81
CA MET A 27 -1.16 4.14 6.13
C MET A 27 -1.05 5.58 6.62
N ALA A 28 -0.11 5.82 7.52
CA ALA A 28 0.27 7.14 7.99
C ALA A 28 1.75 7.15 8.36
N SER A 29 2.32 8.34 8.48
CA SER A 29 3.69 8.55 8.93
C SER A 29 3.75 9.64 10.02
N ALA A 30 4.77 9.56 10.87
CA ALA A 30 5.10 10.60 11.84
C ALA A 30 6.62 10.65 12.01
N GLY A 31 7.27 11.72 11.55
CA GLY A 31 8.73 11.75 11.41
C GLY A 31 9.19 10.66 10.44
N SER A 32 10.11 9.80 10.87
CA SER A 32 10.57 8.62 10.11
C SER A 32 9.72 7.36 10.36
N ARG A 33 8.73 7.41 11.26
CA ARG A 33 7.91 6.25 11.62
C ARG A 33 6.77 6.05 10.65
N TRP A 34 6.54 4.79 10.31
CA TRP A 34 5.44 4.30 9.50
C TRP A 34 4.42 3.60 10.37
N GLY A 35 3.15 3.99 10.25
CA GLY A 35 2.01 3.26 10.76
C GLY A 35 1.25 2.61 9.60
N VAL A 36 1.10 1.28 9.64
CA VAL A 36 0.39 0.52 8.59
C VAL A 36 -0.72 -0.30 9.23
N VAL A 37 -1.93 -0.17 8.72
CA VAL A 37 -3.09 -0.98 9.11
C VAL A 37 -3.48 -1.90 7.96
N MET A 38 -3.61 -3.19 8.25
CA MET A 38 -4.07 -4.19 7.30
C MET A 38 -5.32 -4.92 7.82
N SER A 39 -6.24 -5.21 6.91
CA SER A 39 -7.52 -5.86 7.19
C SER A 39 -7.72 -7.08 6.29
N ARG A 40 -8.37 -8.12 6.81
CA ARG A 40 -8.97 -9.17 5.97
C ARG A 40 -10.29 -8.66 5.39
N ASN A 41 -10.74 -9.27 4.31
CA ASN A 41 -12.00 -8.90 3.63
C ASN A 41 -12.06 -7.43 3.21
N ALA A 42 -10.91 -6.83 2.87
CA ALA A 42 -10.78 -5.43 2.46
C ALA A 42 -11.39 -5.11 1.08
N GLY A 43 -11.96 -6.11 0.40
CA GLY A 43 -12.53 -5.93 -0.94
C GLY A 43 -11.50 -5.89 -2.07
N PHE A 44 -10.26 -6.35 -1.83
CA PHE A 44 -9.21 -6.41 -2.85
C PHE A 44 -8.90 -7.86 -3.26
N THR A 45 -8.46 -8.04 -4.51
CA THR A 45 -7.95 -9.33 -5.02
C THR A 45 -6.44 -9.37 -5.08
N ASP A 46 -5.82 -8.22 -5.28
CA ASP A 46 -4.38 -8.07 -5.37
C ASP A 46 -3.96 -6.68 -4.87
N GLN A 47 -2.72 -6.57 -4.40
CA GLN A 47 -2.18 -5.32 -3.88
C GLN A 47 -0.66 -5.29 -3.99
N VAL A 48 -0.14 -4.14 -4.37
CA VAL A 48 1.28 -3.85 -4.50
C VAL A 48 1.63 -2.56 -3.80
N VAL A 49 2.92 -2.38 -3.56
CA VAL A 49 3.47 -1.12 -3.06
C VAL A 49 4.57 -0.66 -3.99
N GLU A 50 4.50 0.60 -4.38
CA GLU A 50 5.58 1.33 -5.04
C GLU A 50 6.20 2.25 -3.99
N LEU A 51 7.48 2.03 -3.67
CA LEU A 51 8.25 2.83 -2.72
C LEU A 51 9.39 3.51 -3.48
N ASP A 52 9.40 4.84 -3.47
CA ASP A 52 10.36 5.61 -4.26
C ASP A 52 10.81 6.87 -3.50
N PHE A 53 12.05 7.28 -3.75
CA PHE A 53 12.68 8.51 -3.30
C PHE A 53 12.42 9.68 -4.28
N LEU A 54 12.10 9.38 -5.55
CA LEU A 54 11.92 10.34 -6.65
C LEU A 54 10.67 10.00 -7.48
N TYR A 55 9.48 10.27 -6.94
CA TYR A 55 8.16 10.24 -7.62
C TYR A 55 7.98 9.14 -8.70
N PRO A 56 7.38 7.98 -8.36
CA PRO A 56 7.31 6.80 -9.24
C PRO A 56 6.16 6.90 -10.27
N SER A 57 6.13 7.96 -11.07
CA SER A 57 5.05 8.21 -12.05
C SER A 57 4.88 7.05 -13.04
N GLU A 58 5.98 6.57 -13.61
CA GLU A 58 5.99 5.45 -14.58
C GLU A 58 5.46 4.14 -13.97
N GLY A 59 5.86 3.85 -12.72
CA GLY A 59 5.39 2.67 -12.00
C GLY A 59 3.89 2.72 -11.78
N ILE A 60 3.37 3.86 -11.30
CA ILE A 60 1.95 4.05 -11.03
C ILE A 60 1.11 3.97 -12.31
N HIS A 61 1.52 4.66 -13.39
CA HIS A 61 0.80 4.62 -14.67
C HIS A 61 0.71 3.19 -15.22
N ARG A 62 1.83 2.46 -15.21
CA ARG A 62 1.84 1.07 -15.65
C ARG A 62 0.89 0.20 -14.83
N ARG A 63 0.75 0.45 -13.52
CA ARG A 63 -0.18 -0.30 -12.65
C ARG A 63 -1.64 0.03 -12.94
N TRP A 64 -1.96 1.27 -13.33
CA TRP A 64 -3.32 1.63 -13.73
C TRP A 64 -3.80 0.87 -14.96
N ASP A 65 -2.93 0.67 -15.95
CA ASP A 65 -3.25 -0.15 -17.14
C ASP A 65 -3.57 -1.61 -16.77
N HIS A 66 -3.07 -2.07 -15.62
CA HIS A 66 -3.32 -3.43 -15.10
C HIS A 66 -4.46 -3.46 -14.08
N GLY A 67 -5.27 -2.40 -13.99
CA GLY A 67 -6.48 -2.35 -13.16
C GLY A 67 -6.23 -2.08 -11.67
N TYR A 68 -5.00 -1.73 -11.28
CA TYR A 68 -4.75 -1.25 -9.92
C TYR A 68 -5.20 0.20 -9.76
N ARG A 69 -5.66 0.56 -8.57
CA ARG A 69 -5.95 1.95 -8.18
C ARG A 69 -5.20 2.27 -6.89
N ILE A 70 -4.77 3.52 -6.71
CA ILE A 70 -4.15 3.96 -5.46
C ILE A 70 -5.20 3.89 -4.35
N THR A 71 -4.91 3.20 -3.26
CA THR A 71 -5.85 2.99 -2.14
C THR A 71 -5.29 3.45 -0.79
N ALA A 72 -3.98 3.60 -0.66
CA ALA A 72 -3.36 4.22 0.50
C ALA A 72 -2.03 4.86 0.10
N THR A 73 -1.63 5.91 0.80
CA THR A 73 -0.36 6.60 0.60
C THR A 73 0.14 7.10 1.95
N ALA A 74 1.44 7.08 2.15
CA ALA A 74 2.10 7.82 3.23
C ALA A 74 3.53 8.16 2.78
N ALA A 75 4.10 9.20 3.37
CA ALA A 75 5.44 9.65 3.05
C ALA A 75 6.19 10.10 4.30
N THR A 76 7.48 9.78 4.37
CA THR A 76 8.44 10.43 5.26
C THR A 76 9.15 11.55 4.50
N TRP A 77 10.11 12.21 5.14
CA TRP A 77 10.88 13.28 4.49
C TRP A 77 11.70 12.78 3.28
N ASP A 78 12.10 11.50 3.31
CA ASP A 78 12.99 10.88 2.34
C ASP A 78 12.30 9.87 1.42
N GLN A 79 11.12 9.34 1.77
CA GLN A 79 10.48 8.25 1.04
C GLN A 79 8.98 8.49 0.87
N ALA A 80 8.46 8.17 -0.31
CA ALA A 80 7.02 8.08 -0.55
C ALA A 80 6.64 6.62 -0.83
N ALA A 81 5.52 6.17 -0.25
CA ALA A 81 4.98 4.84 -0.49
C ALA A 81 3.53 4.94 -0.96
N PHE A 82 3.27 4.36 -2.13
CA PHE A 82 1.94 4.24 -2.71
C PHE A 82 1.51 2.78 -2.70
N VAL A 83 0.39 2.49 -2.04
CA VAL A 83 -0.25 1.19 -2.12
C VAL A 83 -1.30 1.26 -3.22
N LEU A 84 -1.18 0.34 -4.16
CA LEU A 84 -2.14 0.17 -5.23
C LEU A 84 -2.81 -1.18 -5.11
N SER A 85 -4.13 -1.22 -5.24
CA SER A 85 -4.93 -2.44 -5.09
C SER A 85 -5.83 -2.65 -6.29
N VAL A 86 -6.13 -3.91 -6.60
CA VAL A 86 -7.18 -4.30 -7.56
C VAL A 86 -8.48 -4.53 -6.78
N PRO A 87 -9.52 -3.71 -6.98
CA PRO A 87 -10.82 -3.91 -6.35
C PRO A 87 -11.51 -5.19 -6.83
N ARG A 88 -12.10 -5.96 -5.91
CA ARG A 88 -12.92 -7.14 -6.22
C ARG A 88 -14.15 -6.82 -7.08
N ARG A 89 -14.65 -5.59 -6.97
CA ARG A 89 -15.71 -5.05 -7.81
C ARG A 89 -15.12 -3.88 -8.55
N LYS A 90 -15.29 -3.83 -9.88
CA LYS A 90 -14.88 -2.67 -10.65
C LYS A 90 -15.52 -1.42 -10.04
N PRO A 91 -14.73 -0.40 -9.67
CA PRO A 91 -15.31 0.88 -9.30
C PRO A 91 -16.13 1.36 -10.51
N THR A 92 -17.38 1.75 -10.26
CA THR A 92 -18.13 2.59 -11.18
C THR A 92 -17.44 3.94 -11.15
N ASP A 93 -16.69 4.26 -12.21
CA ASP A 93 -16.13 5.60 -12.42
C ASP A 93 -17.25 6.66 -12.48
#